data_AF-A0AAN5IAG8-F1
#
_entry.id   AF-A0AAN5IAG8-F1
#
_cell.length_a   1.000
_cell.length_b   1.000
_cell.length_c   1.000
_cell.angle_alpha   90.00
_cell.angle_beta   90.00
_cell.angle_gamma   90.00
#
_symmetry.space_group_name_H-M   'P 1'
#
loop_
_entity.id
_entity.type
_entity.pdbx_description
1 polymer ?
#
loop_
_entity_poly.entity_id
_entity_poly.type
_entity_poly.pdbx_seq_one_letter_code
_entity_poly.pdbx_strand_id
1 'polypeptide(L)'
;PIFSLLLLPLVFSLQCYTFQSPAGMNLTNVQKTTVECPITARFCISSHQRTVDGSGNQMLTETRGCADSQMCKPFIKSQCTGCLWEGRERFCCCMGDRCNEKME
;
A
#
# COMPACT_ATOMS: atom_id res chain seq x y z
N PRO A 1 -43.44 -21.00 6.89
CA PRO A 1 -42.41 -20.15 7.53
C PRO A 1 -41.21 -19.93 6.60
N ILE A 2 -41.19 -18.78 5.91
CA ILE A 2 -40.11 -18.41 4.99
C ILE A 2 -38.96 -17.86 5.85
N PHE A 3 -37.91 -18.65 6.03
CA PHE A 3 -36.65 -18.21 6.63
C PHE A 3 -35.99 -17.23 5.65
N SER A 4 -36.14 -15.93 5.90
CA SER A 4 -35.31 -14.91 5.26
C SER A 4 -33.91 -15.03 5.85
N LEU A 5 -33.00 -15.70 5.13
CA LEU A 5 -31.57 -15.57 5.36
C LEU A 5 -31.19 -14.12 5.02
N LEU A 6 -31.07 -13.28 6.03
CA LEU A 6 -30.34 -12.02 5.97
C LEU A 6 -28.88 -12.34 5.65
N LEU A 7 -28.53 -12.31 4.36
CA LEU A 7 -27.16 -12.14 3.91
C LEU A 7 -26.71 -10.74 4.35
N LEU A 8 -26.19 -10.63 5.58
CA LEU A 8 -25.34 -9.49 5.90
C LEU A 8 -24.19 -9.50 4.90
N PRO A 9 -23.92 -8.40 4.17
CA PRO A 9 -22.69 -8.32 3.41
C PRO A 9 -21.57 -8.44 4.43
N LEU A 10 -20.83 -9.55 4.38
CA LEU A 10 -19.52 -9.66 5.00
C LEU A 10 -18.67 -8.57 4.36
N VAL A 11 -18.65 -7.39 4.97
CA VAL A 11 -17.74 -6.32 4.60
C VAL A 11 -16.37 -6.80 5.06
N PHE A 12 -15.68 -7.53 4.19
CA PHE A 12 -14.28 -7.85 4.40
C PHE A 12 -13.52 -6.53 4.38
N SER A 13 -13.14 -6.06 5.57
CA SER A 13 -12.26 -4.90 5.72
C SER A 13 -10.89 -5.31 5.23
N LEU A 14 -10.42 -4.66 4.16
CA LEU A 14 -9.09 -4.91 3.60
C LEU A 14 -8.05 -4.56 4.65
N GLN A 15 -7.10 -5.44 4.93
CA GLN A 15 -5.99 -5.13 5.83
C GLN A 15 -4.72 -4.87 5.03
N CYS A 16 -4.00 -3.77 5.28
CA CYS A 16 -2.72 -3.46 4.61
C CYS A 16 -1.60 -3.27 5.62
N TYR A 17 -0.34 -3.47 5.20
CA TYR A 17 0.80 -3.00 5.98
C TYR A 17 0.84 -1.47 5.96
N THR A 18 1.13 -0.88 7.11
CA THR A 18 1.29 0.57 7.28
C THR A 18 2.57 0.88 8.04
N PHE A 19 3.37 1.77 7.49
CA PHE A 19 4.52 2.39 8.15
C PHE A 19 5.09 3.48 7.24
N GLN A 20 5.92 4.34 7.82
CA GLN A 20 6.82 5.21 7.10
C GLN A 20 8.21 5.02 7.68
N SER A 21 9.18 4.61 6.84
CA SER A 21 10.56 4.47 7.28
C SER A 21 11.19 5.86 7.40
N PRO A 22 12.03 6.12 8.40
CA PRO A 22 12.97 7.22 8.33
C PRO A 22 13.86 7.08 7.09
N ALA A 23 14.25 8.21 6.52
CA ALA A 23 15.12 8.21 5.36
C ALA A 23 16.44 7.49 5.71
N GLY A 24 16.92 6.63 4.80
CA GLY A 24 18.21 5.94 4.97
C GLY A 24 18.22 4.82 6.01
N MET A 25 17.06 4.50 6.61
CA MET A 25 16.92 3.34 7.48
C MET A 25 16.98 2.03 6.66
N ASN A 26 17.59 0.99 7.22
CA ASN A 26 17.48 -0.36 6.68
C ASN A 26 16.03 -0.85 6.82
N LEU A 27 15.33 -1.00 5.68
CA LEU A 27 13.93 -1.42 5.61
C LEU A 27 13.66 -2.80 6.25
N THR A 28 14.70 -3.64 6.38
CA THR A 28 14.62 -4.93 7.08
C THR A 28 14.30 -4.77 8.57
N ASN A 29 14.69 -3.64 9.17
CA ASN A 29 14.51 -3.37 10.59
C ASN A 29 13.26 -2.52 10.90
N VAL A 30 12.48 -2.15 9.89
CA VAL A 30 11.26 -1.38 10.10
C VAL A 30 10.18 -2.31 10.66
N GLN A 31 9.62 -1.93 11.80
CA GLN A 31 8.50 -2.65 12.39
C GLN A 31 7.28 -2.52 11.47
N LYS A 32 6.90 -3.63 10.83
CA LYS A 32 5.73 -3.69 9.97
C LYS A 32 4.48 -3.89 10.84
N THR A 33 3.60 -2.89 10.87
CA THR A 33 2.27 -3.02 11.49
C THR A 33 1.21 -3.10 10.39
N THR A 34 0.05 -3.63 10.74
CA THR A 34 -1.09 -3.73 9.83
C THR A 34 -2.23 -2.86 10.31
N VAL A 35 -3.01 -2.35 9.36
CA VAL A 35 -4.20 -1.53 9.64
C VAL A 35 -5.36 -2.01 8.80
N GLU A 36 -6.56 -1.97 9.37
CA GLU A 36 -7.81 -2.16 8.63
C GLU A 36 -8.12 -0.90 7.84
N CYS A 37 -8.27 -1.05 6.53
CA CYS A 37 -8.53 0.05 5.62
C CYS A 37 -9.99 0.53 5.73
N PRO A 38 -10.23 1.84 5.53
CA PRO A 38 -11.59 2.34 5.40
C PRO A 38 -12.28 1.70 4.19
N ILE A 39 -13.62 1.62 4.22
CA ILE A 39 -14.44 0.96 3.17
C ILE A 39 -14.19 1.54 1.77
N THR A 40 -13.78 2.81 1.68
CA THR A 40 -13.46 3.50 0.43
C THR A 40 -12.09 3.11 -0.13
N ALA A 41 -11.17 2.62 0.70
CA ALA A 41 -9.84 2.18 0.33
C ALA A 41 -9.84 0.68 0.02
N ARG A 42 -9.79 0.35 -1.27
CA ARG A 42 -9.81 -1.03 -1.78
C ARG A 42 -8.45 -1.54 -2.23
N PHE A 43 -7.40 -0.74 -2.03
CA PHE A 43 -6.04 -1.05 -2.45
C PHE A 43 -5.06 -0.88 -1.30
N CYS A 44 -4.01 -1.68 -1.30
CA CYS A 44 -2.81 -1.39 -0.54
C CYS A 44 -1.80 -0.70 -1.44
N ILE A 45 -1.00 0.19 -0.85
CA ILE A 45 0.06 0.91 -1.55
C ILE A 45 1.41 0.70 -0.88
N SER A 46 2.45 0.86 -1.69
CA SER A 46 3.81 1.14 -1.23
C SER A 46 4.43 2.22 -2.11
N SER A 47 5.22 3.10 -1.51
CA SER A 47 6.03 4.06 -2.26
C SER A 47 7.46 4.09 -1.75
N HIS A 48 8.40 4.24 -2.69
CA HIS A 48 9.83 4.36 -2.44
C HIS A 48 10.31 5.69 -2.99
N GLN A 49 10.73 6.59 -2.11
CA GLN A 49 11.27 7.89 -2.49
C GLN A 49 12.79 7.87 -2.34
N ARG A 50 13.51 8.25 -3.40
CA ARG A 50 14.96 8.44 -3.37
C ARG A 50 15.30 9.89 -3.09
N THR A 51 15.99 10.13 -1.98
CA THR A 51 16.55 11.43 -1.61
C THR A 51 18.08 11.34 -1.55
N VAL A 52 18.74 12.49 -1.41
CA VAL A 52 20.20 12.56 -1.25
C VAL A 52 20.45 13.38 0.02
N ASP A 53 21.29 12.87 0.92
CA ASP A 53 21.66 13.58 2.14
C ASP A 53 22.63 14.76 1.86
N GLY A 54 22.96 15.53 2.91
CA GLY A 54 23.94 16.61 2.80
C GLY A 54 25.36 16.15 2.45
N SER A 55 25.63 14.84 2.48
CA SER A 55 26.92 14.21 2.16
C SER A 55 26.95 13.61 0.75
N GLY A 56 25.85 13.68 -0.01
CA GLY A 56 25.74 13.08 -1.34
C GLY A 56 25.32 11.60 -1.36
N ASN A 57 25.00 10.99 -0.22
CA ASN A 57 24.55 9.59 -0.16
C ASN A 57 23.08 9.48 -0.55
N GLN A 58 22.74 8.47 -1.35
CA GLN A 58 21.35 8.15 -1.63
C GLN A 58 20.66 7.59 -0.39
N MET A 59 19.53 8.17 -0.03
CA MET A 59 18.66 7.71 1.04
C MET A 59 17.35 7.21 0.44
N LEU A 60 16.83 6.12 0.98
CA LEU A 60 15.53 5.58 0.60
C LEU A 60 14.55 5.80 1.75
N THR A 61 13.37 6.28 1.41
CA THR A 61 12.20 6.33 2.30
C THR A 61 11.14 5.41 1.72
N GLU A 62 10.63 4.48 2.52
CA GLU A 62 9.48 3.65 2.16
C GLU A 62 8.24 4.06 2.95
N THR A 63 7.13 4.21 2.26
CA THR A 63 5.81 4.41 2.87
C THR A 63 4.87 3.32 2.42
N ARG A 64 4.05 2.80 3.33
CA ARG A 64 3.00 1.82 3.02
C ARG A 64 1.69 2.20 3.67
N GLY A 65 0.57 1.81 3.05
CA GLY A 65 -0.75 2.06 3.61
C GLY A 65 -1.90 1.60 2.74
N CYS A 66 -3.07 2.15 3.02
CA CYS A 66 -4.31 1.95 2.27
C CYS A 66 -4.50 3.06 1.24
N ALA A 67 -5.13 2.76 0.10
CA ALA A 67 -5.47 3.73 -0.92
C ALA A 67 -6.81 3.46 -1.58
N ASP A 68 -7.42 4.52 -2.10
CA ASP A 68 -8.62 4.45 -2.90
C ASP A 68 -8.33 4.23 -4.40
N SER A 69 -9.40 4.13 -5.17
CA SER A 69 -9.31 3.95 -6.62
C SER A 69 -8.79 5.16 -7.37
N GLN A 70 -8.81 6.38 -6.80
CA GLN A 70 -8.26 7.56 -7.47
C GLN A 70 -6.73 7.53 -7.42
N MET A 71 -6.15 7.20 -6.26
CA MET A 71 -4.70 7.06 -6.12
C MET A 71 -4.15 5.90 -6.97
N CYS A 72 -4.88 4.79 -7.06
CA CYS A 72 -4.46 3.63 -7.83
C CYS A 72 -4.99 3.59 -9.28
N LYS A 73 -5.64 4.66 -9.76
CA LYS A 73 -6.26 4.77 -11.08
C LYS A 73 -5.39 4.27 -12.26
N PRO A 74 -4.07 4.60 -12.34
CA PRO A 74 -3.25 4.07 -13.43
C PRO A 74 -3.10 2.54 -13.43
N PHE A 75 -3.31 1.88 -12.30
CA PHE A 75 -3.14 0.43 -12.12
C PHE A 75 -4.44 -0.37 -12.16
N ILE A 76 -5.60 0.29 -12.11
CA ILE A 76 -6.90 -0.39 -12.15
C ILE A 76 -7.08 -1.20 -13.45
N LYS A 77 -6.41 -0.81 -14.53
CA LYS A 77 -6.48 -1.51 -15.82
C LYS A 77 -5.77 -2.87 -15.83
N SER A 78 -4.77 -3.11 -14.97
CA SER A 78 -4.03 -4.38 -14.94
C SER A 78 -4.64 -5.43 -14.00
N GLN A 79 -5.71 -5.10 -13.27
CA GLN A 79 -6.44 -5.96 -12.32
C GLN A 79 -5.59 -6.69 -11.27
N CYS A 80 -4.30 -6.40 -11.16
CA CYS A 80 -3.38 -6.97 -10.20
C CYS A 80 -2.16 -6.05 -10.13
N THR A 81 -1.55 -6.01 -8.95
CA THR A 81 -0.28 -5.39 -8.57
C THR A 81 0.50 -4.70 -9.69
N GLY A 82 0.72 -3.38 -9.57
CA GLY A 82 1.55 -2.64 -10.50
C GLY A 82 2.35 -1.55 -9.80
N CYS A 83 3.48 -1.18 -10.40
CA CYS A 83 4.35 -0.10 -9.95
C CYS A 83 4.64 0.86 -11.11
N LEU A 84 4.69 2.15 -10.83
CA LEU A 84 5.11 3.18 -11.76
C LEU A 84 6.19 4.06 -11.13
N TRP A 85 7.00 4.67 -11.98
CA TRP A 85 7.97 5.68 -11.57
C TRP A 85 7.40 7.06 -11.90
N GLU A 86 7.40 7.94 -10.91
CA GLU A 86 7.08 9.35 -11.04
C GLU A 86 8.29 10.16 -10.54
N GLY A 87 9.19 10.50 -11.48
CA GLY A 87 10.44 11.19 -11.15
C GLY A 87 11.36 10.34 -10.26
N ARG A 88 11.51 10.75 -8.99
CA ARG A 88 12.35 10.06 -7.97
C ARG A 88 11.56 9.14 -7.04
N GLU A 89 10.26 9.04 -7.25
CA GLU A 89 9.37 8.20 -6.48
C GLU A 89 8.94 7.00 -7.32
N ARG A 90 8.98 5.83 -6.72
CA ARG A 90 8.30 4.64 -7.24
C ARG A 90 7.05 4.41 -6.42
N PHE A 91 5.91 4.33 -7.07
CA PHE A 91 4.62 4.13 -6.43
C PHE A 91 3.98 2.84 -6.92
N CYS A 92 3.53 1.99 -6.00
CA CYS A 92 2.94 0.69 -6.30
C CYS A 92 1.56 0.55 -5.64
N CYS A 93 0.65 -0.09 -6.37
CA CYS A 93 -0.70 -0.42 -5.91
C CYS A 93 -0.99 -1.91 -6.08
N CYS A 94 -1.68 -2.52 -5.13
CA CYS A 94 -2.21 -3.87 -5.23
C CYS A 94 -3.57 -3.98 -4.56
N MET A 95 -4.28 -5.06 -4.85
CA MET A 95 -5.59 -5.38 -4.29
C MET A 95 -5.48 -6.71 -3.55
N GLY A 96 -6.03 -6.78 -2.34
CA GLY A 96 -6.02 -7.97 -1.49
C GLY A 96 -5.26 -7.77 -0.17
N ASP A 97 -5.61 -8.59 0.83
CA ASP A 97 -5.09 -8.42 2.18
C ASP A 97 -3.56 -8.52 2.22
N ARG A 98 -2.94 -7.48 2.77
CA ARG A 98 -1.51 -7.35 3.04
C ARG A 98 -0.66 -7.56 1.78
N CYS A 99 -1.23 -7.36 0.60
CA CYS A 99 -0.54 -7.56 -0.68
C CYS A 99 0.68 -6.64 -0.85
N ASN A 100 0.75 -5.56 -0.07
CA ASN A 100 1.88 -4.64 -0.04
C ASN A 100 3.05 -5.10 0.82
N GLU A 101 3.20 -6.40 1.14
CA GLU A 101 4.32 -6.91 1.94
C GLU A 101 5.68 -6.88 1.21
N LYS A 102 5.68 -7.24 -0.08
CA LYS A 102 6.90 -7.49 -0.88
C LYS A 102 6.86 -6.78 -2.24
N MET A 103 6.33 -5.57 -2.24
CA MET A 103 6.31 -4.75 -3.45
C MET A 103 7.68 -4.12 -3.65
N GLU A 104 8.53 -4.85 -4.36
CA GLU A 104 9.89 -4.45 -4.74
C GLU A 104 10.02 -4.21 -6.23
#